data_AF-A0A7W5YPJ3-F1
#
_entry.id   AF-A0A7W5YPJ3-F1
#
_cell.length_a   1.000
_cell.length_b   1.000
_cell.length_c   1.000
_cell.angle_alpha   90.00
_cell.angle_beta   90.00
_cell.angle_gamma   90.00
#
_symmetry.space_group_name_H-M   'P 1'
#
loop_
_entity.id
_entity.type
_entity.pdbx_description
1 polymer ?
#
loop_
_entity_poly.entity_id
_entity_poly.type
_entity_poly.pdbx_seq_one_letter_code
_entity_poly.pdbx_strand_id
1 'polypeptide(L)' 'MTCWRRLAEWNEAGVWQRLHEVLLDRLRAADALDFSRAVVDSSQIRALKGGRRPGRPRSIEGGPVASTT' A
#
# COMPACT_ATOMS: atom_id res chain seq x y z
N MET A 1 -9.71 8.03 -9.53
CA MET A 1 -9.24 8.08 -8.13
C MET A 1 -8.64 6.73 -7.79
N THR A 2 -7.31 6.62 -7.68
CA THR A 2 -6.67 5.37 -7.28
C THR A 2 -6.68 5.26 -5.76
N CYS A 3 -7.04 4.10 -5.23
CA CYS A 3 -7.17 3.84 -3.78
C CYS A 3 -5.94 4.30 -2.97
N TRP A 4 -4.73 4.24 -3.56
CA TRP A 4 -3.47 4.64 -2.90
C TRP A 4 -3.39 6.14 -2.56
N ARG A 5 -3.99 7.04 -3.36
CA ARG A 5 -3.94 8.49 -3.08
C ARG A 5 -4.72 8.82 -1.82
N ARG A 6 -5.88 8.17 -1.66
CA ARG A 6 -6.71 8.32 -0.45
C ARG A 6 -6.01 7.79 0.79
N LEU A 7 -5.31 6.67 0.66
CA LEU A 7 -4.50 6.12 1.75
C LEU A 7 -3.36 7.06 2.13
N ALA A 8 -2.67 7.65 1.15
CA ALA A 8 -1.60 8.62 1.39
C ALA A 8 -2.14 9.87 2.12
N GLU A 9 -3.26 10.44 1.67
CA GLU A 9 -3.92 11.56 2.34
C GLU A 9 -4.29 11.24 3.79
N TRP A 10 -4.80 10.04 4.07
CA TRP A 10 -5.11 9.62 5.43
C TRP A 10 -3.87 9.46 6.31
N ASN A 11 -2.76 9.02 5.71
CA ASN A 11 -1.50 8.89 6.41
C ASN A 11 -0.90 10.28 6.71
N GLU A 12 -0.90 11.20 5.74
CA GLU A 12 -0.47 12.60 5.92
C GLU A 12 -1.35 13.34 6.94
N ALA A 13 -2.65 13.09 6.93
CA ALA A 13 -3.58 13.65 7.92
C ALA A 13 -3.51 12.97 9.29
N GLY A 14 -2.64 11.96 9.48
CA GLY A 14 -2.46 11.25 10.75
C GLY A 14 -3.63 10.35 11.17
N VAL A 15 -4.61 10.13 10.30
CA VAL A 15 -5.80 9.32 10.58
C VAL A 15 -5.40 7.88 10.92
N TRP A 16 -4.46 7.32 10.13
CA TRP A 16 -3.98 5.97 10.34
C TRP A 16 -3.25 5.81 11.67
N GLN A 17 -2.37 6.76 12.01
CA GLN A 17 -1.65 6.76 13.27
C GLN A 17 -2.61 6.79 14.46
N ARG A 18 -3.57 7.73 14.44
CA ARG A 18 -4.54 7.87 15.53
C ARG A 18 -5.43 6.65 15.71
N LEU A 19 -5.86 6.05 14.59
CA LEU A 19 -6.64 4.81 14.62
C LEU A 19 -5.84 3.67 15.24
N HIS A 20 -4.57 3.54 14.86
CA HIS A 20 -3.67 2.52 15.37
C HIS A 20 -3.46 2.65 16.88
N GLU A 21 -3.17 3.86 17.36
CA GLU A 21 -2.98 4.15 18.79
C GLU A 21 -4.22 3.80 19.61
N VAL A 22 -5.41 4.26 19.18
CA VAL A 22 -6.68 3.98 19.89
C VAL A 22 -6.98 2.49 19.92
N LEU A 23 -6.75 1.78 18.83
CA LEU A 23 -6.96 0.33 18.79
C LEU A 23 -6.01 -0.38 19.75
N LEU A 24 -4.73 -0.01 19.73
CA LEU A 24 -3.71 -0.62 20.57
C LEU A 24 -3.98 -0.38 22.06
N ASP A 25 -4.39 0.83 22.43
CA ASP A 25 -4.75 1.17 23.81
C ASP A 25 -5.94 0.33 24.30
N ARG A 26 -6.97 0.15 23.45
CA ARG A 26 -8.12 -0.71 23.78
C ARG A 26 -7.73 -2.17 23.96
N LEU A 27 -6.87 -2.69 23.08
CA LEU A 27 -6.42 -4.08 23.16
C LEU A 27 -5.55 -4.33 24.41
N ARG A 28 -4.69 -3.37 24.76
CA ARG A 28 -3.91 -3.42 26.01
C ARG A 28 -4.81 -3.36 27.24
N ALA A 29 -5.78 -2.45 27.26
CA ALA A 29 -6.72 -2.32 28.37
C ALA A 29 -7.58 -3.58 28.57
N ALA A 30 -7.86 -4.31 27.49
CA ALA A 30 -8.61 -5.56 27.52
C ALA A 30 -7.76 -6.81 27.75
N ASP A 31 -6.43 -6.68 27.92
CA ASP A 31 -5.47 -7.79 27.97
C ASP A 31 -5.63 -8.79 26.80
N ALA A 32 -5.98 -8.27 25.62
CA ALA A 32 -6.34 -9.06 24.44
C ALA A 32 -5.16 -9.27 23.47
N LEU A 33 -3.94 -8.93 23.88
CA LEU A 33 -2.73 -9.11 23.09
C LEU A 33 -2.00 -10.37 23.55
N ASP A 34 -2.00 -11.39 22.71
CA ASP A 34 -1.19 -12.59 22.94
C ASP A 34 0.26 -12.34 22.54
N PHE A 35 1.13 -12.12 23.53
CA PHE A 35 2.56 -11.94 23.35
C PHE A 35 3.35 -13.25 23.31
N SER A 36 2.72 -14.42 23.51
CA SER A 36 3.40 -15.71 23.42
C SER A 36 3.82 -16.04 21.98
N ARG A 37 3.23 -15.35 21.00
CA ARG A 37 3.48 -15.54 19.58
C ARG A 37 3.72 -14.21 18.87
N ALA A 38 4.93 -14.02 18.35
CA ALA A 38 5.25 -12.92 17.45
C ALA A 38 5.52 -13.44 16.03
N VAL A 39 4.98 -12.75 15.02
CA VAL A 39 5.28 -13.00 13.60
C VAL A 39 5.95 -11.77 13.04
N VAL A 40 7.11 -11.95 12.41
CA VAL A 40 7.77 -10.90 11.64
C VAL A 40 7.03 -10.79 10.31
N ASP A 41 6.24 -9.73 10.15
CA ASP A 41 5.36 -9.53 8.99
C ASP A 41 6.12 -9.29 7.68
N SER A 42 7.26 -8.59 7.73
CA SER A 42 8.03 -8.33 6.51
C SER A 42 9.53 -8.13 6.75
N SER A 43 10.34 -8.77 5.92
CA SER A 43 11.75 -8.45 5.73
C SER A 43 11.93 -7.87 4.32
N GLN A 44 12.32 -6.60 4.21
CA GLN A 44 12.65 -5.98 2.94
C GLN A 44 14.16 -6.02 2.71
N ILE A 45 14.59 -6.81 1.73
CA ILE A 45 15.97 -6.83 1.24
C ILE A 45 15.97 -6.36 -0.21
N ARG A 46 16.91 -5.47 -0.55
CA ARG A 46 17.09 -5.07 -1.95
C ARG A 46 17.50 -6.29 -2.77
N ALA A 47 16.84 -6.48 -3.91
CA ALA A 47 17.22 -7.52 -4.86
C ALA A 47 18.67 -7.29 -5.32
N LEU A 48 19.57 -8.24 -5.00
CA LEU A 48 20.98 -8.16 -5.35
C LEU A 48 21.21 -8.25 -6.87
N LYS A 49 20.37 -9.04 -7.56
CA LYS A 49 20.33 -9.10 -9.02
C LYS A 49 18.99 -8.52 -9.51
N GLY A 50 19.05 -7.45 -10.28
CA GLY A 50 17.88 -6.93 -10.98
C GLY A 50 17.37 -7.95 -12.02
N GLY A 51 16.05 -8.07 -12.14
CA GLY A 51 15.44 -8.87 -13.20
C GLY A 51 15.74 -8.30 -14.60
N ARG A 52 15.57 -9.13 -15.64
CA ARG A 52 15.75 -8.71 -17.03
C ARG A 52 14.83 -7.53 -17.31
N ARG A 53 15.37 -6.38 -17.75
CA ARG A 53 14.55 -5.22 -18.11
C ARG A 53 13.61 -5.64 -19.26
N PRO A 54 12.28 -5.46 -19.13
CA PRO A 54 11.38 -5.66 -20.25
C PRO A 54 11.81 -4.74 -21.40
N GLY A 55 11.69 -5.24 -22.63
CA GLY A 55 11.88 -4.40 -23.81
C GLY A 55 10.91 -3.22 -23.79
N ARG A 56 11.24 -2.15 -24.53
CA ARG A 56 10.37 -0.97 -24.66
C ARG A 56 8.96 -1.42 -25.08
N PRO A 57 7.89 -1.05 -24.35
CA PRO A 57 6.54 -1.31 -24.81
C PRO A 57 6.35 -0.67 -26.19
N ARG A 58 5.72 -1.39 -27.12
CA ARG A 58 5.33 -0.80 -28.39
C ARG A 58 4.26 0.26 -28.11
N SER A 59 4.47 1.46 -28.63
CA SER A 59 3.44 2.50 -28.62
C SER A 59 2.30 2.00 -29.51
N ILE A 60 1.11 1.88 -28.94
CA ILE A 60 -0.11 1.71 -29.72
C ILE A 60 -0.52 3.13 -30.06
N GLU A 61 -0.26 3.55 -31.29
CA GLU A 61 -0.76 4.84 -31.77
C GLU A 61 -2.29 4.79 -31.73
N GLY A 62 -2.92 5.73 -31.03
CA GLY A 62 -4.37 5.82 -30.95
C GLY A 62 -4.92 6.13 -32.34
N GLY A 63 -5.55 5.15 -32.98
CA GLY A 63 -6.31 5.39 -34.21
C GLY A 63 -7.42 6.42 -33.96
N PRO A 64 -7.76 7.25 -34.95
CA PRO A 64 -8.83 8.24 -34.80
C PRO A 64 -10.14 7.54 -34.43
N VAL A 65 -10.70 7.93 -33.29
CA VAL A 65 -12.03 7.52 -32.84
C VAL A 65 -13.04 8.40 -33.57
N ALA A 66 -13.98 7.78 -34.30
CA ALA A 66 -15.08 8.51 -34.92
C ALA A 66 -16.01 9.05 -33.83
N SER A 67 -16.12 10.37 -33.72
CA SER A 67 -17.14 11.01 -32.88
C SER A 67 -18.51 10.84 -33.53
N THR A 68 -19.44 10.19 -32.84
CA THR A 68 -20.87 10.21 -33.20
C THR A 68 -21.49 11.50 -32.65
N THR A 69 -22.18 12.24 -33.52
CA THR A 69 -22.98 13.44 -33.23
C THR A 69 -24.24 13.10 -32.45
#